data_AF-A0A2K2RBH7-F1
#
_entry.id   AF-A0A2K2RBH7-F1
#
_cell.length_a   1.000
_cell.length_b   1.000
_cell.length_c   1.000
_cell.angle_alpha   90.00
_cell.angle_beta   90.00
_cell.angle_gamma   90.00
#
_symmetry.space_group_name_H-M   'P 1'
#
loop_
_entity.id
_entity.type
_entity.pdbx_description
1 polymer ?
#
loop_
_entity_poly.entity_id
_entity_poly.type
_entity_poly.pdbx_seq_one_letter_code
_entity_poly.pdbx_strand_id
1 'polypeptide(L)'
;MSADALELPHWTGLLARGANHLGPEEDRFDVAVPLSEEEVDFAATALEEVVRQEDLARVQQLELQTLGLPQLWPARLTRLVMAYDRRFPRGGGKLFVSMMREVRFYLYEPDLAAHVRALVAESFSGSTAVVIGHSLGSVIAYDLLRRGEIAPDRSSGVRTLVTCGSPLTIPSVRRGLNVTDGEPLKLPGDIAWVNVFDPGDFITGGTGLSALSPEITDAEVDNGIGNPHSALRYLRSTQVADVIAESCQ
;
A
#
# COMPACT_ATOMS: atom_id res chain seq x y z
N MET A 1 2.83 28.07 27.78
CA MET A 1 2.63 26.65 27.42
C MET A 1 2.21 26.65 25.97
N SER A 2 3.17 26.46 25.06
CA SER A 2 2.87 26.23 23.65
C SER A 2 2.11 24.92 23.59
N ALA A 3 0.89 24.93 23.06
CA ALA A 3 0.25 23.67 22.74
C ALA A 3 1.13 23.00 21.68
N ASP A 4 1.65 21.81 21.99
CA ASP A 4 2.29 20.96 20.97
C ASP A 4 1.25 20.71 19.89
N ALA A 5 1.32 21.48 18.81
CA ALA A 5 0.50 21.27 17.65
C ALA A 5 0.98 19.97 17.01
N LEU A 6 0.10 18.98 16.94
CA LEU A 6 0.34 17.78 16.16
C LEU A 6 0.47 18.21 14.69
N GLU A 7 1.69 18.44 14.23
CA GLU A 7 1.97 18.58 12.81
C GLU A 7 1.87 17.19 12.19
N LEU A 8 0.80 16.98 11.41
CA LEU A 8 0.60 15.81 10.56
C LEU A 8 1.01 16.19 9.14
N PRO A 9 2.32 16.15 8.78
CA PRO A 9 2.71 16.28 7.39
C PRO A 9 2.06 15.13 6.61
N HIS A 10 1.00 15.46 5.88
CA HIS A 10 0.26 14.53 5.05
C HIS A 10 0.83 14.63 3.64
N TRP A 11 1.28 13.50 3.08
CA TRP A 11 1.95 13.48 1.77
C TRP A 11 1.11 14.06 0.63
N THR A 12 -0.22 14.16 0.75
CA THR A 12 -1.03 14.86 -0.27
C THR A 12 -0.79 16.36 -0.31
N GLY A 13 -0.09 16.96 0.67
CA GLY A 13 0.44 18.32 0.56
C GLY A 13 1.60 18.44 -0.43
N LEU A 14 2.20 17.31 -0.83
CA LEU A 14 3.25 17.20 -1.85
C LEU A 14 2.67 17.03 -3.25
N LEU A 15 1.35 16.79 -3.35
CA LEU A 15 0.66 16.75 -4.63
C LEU A 15 0.42 18.17 -5.13
N ALA A 16 0.54 18.37 -6.45
CA ALA A 16 0.08 19.61 -7.07
C ALA A 16 -1.36 19.90 -6.62
N ARG A 17 -1.71 21.17 -6.41
CA ARG A 17 -3.08 21.55 -5.98
C ARG A 17 -4.11 20.97 -6.95
N GLY A 18 -4.88 19.97 -6.51
CA GLY A 18 -5.87 19.26 -7.32
C GLY A 18 -5.49 17.83 -7.72
N ALA A 19 -4.25 17.41 -7.49
CA ALA A 19 -3.81 16.04 -7.71
C ALA A 19 -4.12 15.15 -6.49
N ASN A 20 -4.46 13.89 -6.76
CA ASN A 20 -4.76 12.84 -5.78
C ASN A 20 -3.81 11.63 -5.91
N HIS A 21 -2.79 11.71 -6.77
CA HIS A 21 -1.80 10.68 -7.08
C HIS A 21 -0.44 11.33 -7.46
N LEU A 22 0.65 10.57 -7.42
CA LEU A 22 2.00 11.04 -7.82
C LEU A 22 2.15 11.01 -9.36
N GLY A 23 2.34 12.15 -10.03
CA GLY A 23 2.58 12.20 -11.49
C GLY A 23 2.31 13.57 -12.15
N PRO A 24 2.65 13.76 -13.45
CA PRO A 24 2.32 14.97 -14.23
C PRO A 24 0.82 15.11 -14.55
N GLU A 25 0.33 16.34 -14.85
CA GLU A 25 -1.08 16.64 -15.20
C GLU A 25 -1.58 15.93 -16.48
N GLU A 26 -0.66 15.59 -17.40
CA GLU A 26 -0.91 14.59 -18.45
C GLU A 26 -0.84 13.21 -17.78
N ASP A 27 -1.93 12.89 -17.08
CA ASP A 27 -2.02 11.85 -16.06
C ASP A 27 -1.63 10.48 -16.62
N ARG A 28 -0.40 10.03 -16.31
CA ARG A 28 0.05 8.68 -16.63
C ARG A 28 -0.79 7.63 -15.92
N PHE A 29 -1.43 7.92 -14.79
CA PHE A 29 -2.18 7.01 -13.93
C PHE A 29 -3.70 7.04 -14.17
N ASP A 30 -4.18 7.86 -15.11
CA ASP A 30 -5.57 7.81 -15.55
C ASP A 30 -5.88 6.38 -16.01
N VAL A 31 -7.02 5.85 -15.55
CA VAL A 31 -7.56 4.55 -15.95
C VAL A 31 -7.81 4.44 -17.46
N ALA A 32 -7.83 5.56 -18.18
CA ALA A 32 -7.89 5.65 -19.63
C ALA A 32 -6.53 5.47 -20.32
N VAL A 33 -5.40 5.62 -19.59
CA VAL A 33 -4.07 5.35 -20.13
C VAL A 33 -3.85 3.83 -20.23
N PRO A 34 -3.53 3.29 -21.42
CA PRO A 34 -3.22 1.88 -21.58
C PRO A 34 -2.01 1.47 -20.74
N LEU A 35 -2.11 0.30 -20.10
CA LEU A 35 -0.99 -0.30 -19.38
C LEU A 35 0.05 -0.86 -20.37
N SER A 36 1.34 -0.71 -20.03
CA SER A 36 2.43 -1.44 -20.68
C SER A 36 2.37 -2.94 -20.39
N GLU A 37 3.06 -3.76 -21.18
CA GLU A 37 3.12 -5.21 -20.94
C GLU A 37 3.68 -5.54 -19.54
N GLU A 38 4.69 -4.80 -19.08
CA GLU A 38 5.28 -4.99 -17.76
C GLU A 38 4.36 -4.55 -16.62
N GLU A 39 3.54 -3.51 -16.83
CA GLU A 39 2.52 -3.08 -15.88
C GLU A 39 1.40 -4.12 -15.77
N VAL A 40 0.96 -4.68 -16.91
CA VAL A 40 -0.02 -5.78 -16.94
C VAL A 40 0.51 -7.00 -16.22
N ASP A 41 1.75 -7.40 -16.49
CA ASP A 41 2.34 -8.60 -15.88
C ASP A 41 2.51 -8.45 -14.36
N PHE A 42 2.99 -7.29 -13.90
CA PHE A 42 3.11 -7.00 -12.47
C PHE A 42 1.75 -7.04 -11.78
N ALA A 43 0.73 -6.36 -12.32
CA ALA A 43 -0.61 -6.33 -11.73
C ALA A 43 -1.29 -7.71 -11.75
N ALA A 44 -1.11 -8.49 -12.83
CA ALA A 44 -1.64 -9.84 -12.93
C ALA A 44 -0.98 -10.78 -11.92
N THR A 45 0.34 -10.72 -11.78
CA THR A 45 1.06 -11.56 -10.81
C THR A 45 0.69 -11.18 -9.38
N ALA A 46 0.59 -9.89 -9.06
CA ALA A 46 0.10 -9.44 -7.76
C ALA A 46 -1.33 -9.91 -7.47
N LEU A 47 -2.23 -9.90 -8.47
CA LEU A 47 -3.59 -10.45 -8.32
C LEU A 47 -3.59 -11.95 -8.07
N GLU A 48 -2.78 -12.73 -8.79
CA GLU A 48 -2.66 -14.19 -8.59
C GLU A 48 -2.25 -14.53 -7.15
N GLU A 49 -1.48 -13.65 -6.50
CA GLU A 49 -1.02 -13.82 -5.12
C GLU A 49 -2.10 -13.51 -4.07
N VAL A 50 -3.14 -12.74 -4.40
CA VAL A 50 -4.23 -12.37 -3.47
C VAL A 50 -5.58 -13.00 -3.80
N VAL A 51 -5.77 -13.49 -5.04
CA VAL A 51 -6.99 -14.19 -5.45
C VAL A 51 -7.00 -15.60 -4.87
N ARG A 52 -8.15 -16.03 -4.36
CA ARG A 52 -8.33 -17.40 -3.86
C ARG A 52 -8.37 -18.40 -5.02
N GLN A 53 -7.74 -19.56 -4.82
CA GLN A 53 -7.69 -20.63 -5.83
C GLN A 53 -9.08 -21.07 -6.32
N GLU A 54 -10.08 -21.06 -5.42
CA GLU A 54 -11.47 -21.39 -5.73
C GLU A 54 -12.10 -20.41 -6.73
N ASP A 55 -11.83 -19.11 -6.58
CA ASP A 55 -12.34 -18.06 -7.45
C ASP A 55 -11.67 -18.13 -8.84
N LEU A 56 -10.36 -18.44 -8.88
CA LEU A 56 -9.62 -18.66 -10.12
C LEU A 56 -10.18 -19.83 -10.93
N ALA A 57 -10.37 -20.99 -10.30
CA ALA A 57 -10.89 -22.19 -10.95
C ALA A 57 -12.27 -21.93 -11.57
N ARG A 58 -13.10 -21.11 -10.91
CA ARG A 58 -14.43 -20.76 -11.40
C ARG A 58 -14.39 -19.82 -12.60
N VAL A 59 -13.47 -18.85 -12.63
CA VAL A 59 -13.35 -17.92 -13.77
C VAL A 59 -12.69 -18.57 -14.98
N GLN A 60 -11.80 -19.54 -14.79
CA GLN A 60 -11.23 -20.31 -15.90
C GLN A 60 -12.28 -21.09 -16.71
N GLN A 61 -13.42 -21.42 -16.09
CA GLN A 61 -14.55 -22.08 -16.73
C GLN A 61 -15.49 -21.12 -17.49
N LEU A 62 -15.31 -19.80 -17.34
CA LEU A 62 -16.12 -18.81 -18.04
C LEU A 62 -15.57 -18.60 -19.45
N GLU A 63 -16.42 -18.85 -20.46
CA GLU A 63 -16.17 -18.31 -21.79
C GLU A 63 -16.35 -16.79 -21.75
N LEU A 64 -15.29 -16.05 -22.09
CA LEU A 64 -15.34 -14.59 -22.23
C LEU A 64 -16.10 -14.22 -23.51
N GLN A 65 -17.41 -14.45 -23.53
CA GLN A 65 -18.29 -14.02 -24.62
C GLN A 65 -18.64 -12.54 -24.39
N THR A 66 -17.96 -11.63 -25.10
CA THR A 66 -18.26 -10.20 -25.04
C THR A 66 -18.94 -9.74 -26.34
N LEU A 67 -20.06 -9.01 -26.19
CA LEU A 67 -20.76 -8.32 -27.28
C LEU A 67 -19.94 -7.09 -27.71
N GLY A 68 -18.89 -7.32 -28.50
CA GLY A 68 -17.97 -6.27 -28.95
C GLY A 68 -17.03 -5.77 -27.83
N LEU A 69 -15.82 -5.40 -28.20
CA LEU A 69 -14.76 -5.06 -27.24
C LEU A 69 -14.82 -3.57 -26.87
N PRO A 70 -15.21 -3.16 -25.64
CA PRO A 70 -14.47 -2.09 -25.00
C PRO A 70 -13.03 -2.59 -24.82
N GLN A 71 -12.03 -1.71 -24.82
CA GLN A 71 -10.62 -2.09 -24.74
C GLN A 71 -10.33 -2.80 -23.41
N LEU A 72 -10.53 -4.13 -23.38
CA LEU A 72 -10.30 -4.97 -22.22
C LEU A 72 -8.78 -5.18 -22.07
N TRP A 73 -8.29 -5.22 -20.83
CA TRP A 73 -6.95 -5.72 -20.55
C TRP A 73 -6.75 -7.12 -21.14
N PRO A 74 -5.50 -7.56 -21.34
CA PRO A 74 -5.22 -8.92 -21.79
C PRO A 74 -6.00 -9.97 -20.98
N ALA A 75 -6.38 -11.08 -21.64
CA ALA A 75 -7.34 -12.04 -21.10
C ALA A 75 -6.95 -12.59 -19.71
N ARG A 76 -5.65 -12.74 -19.43
CA ARG A 76 -5.14 -13.13 -18.10
C ARG A 76 -5.59 -12.14 -17.03
N LEU A 77 -5.26 -10.85 -17.19
CA LEU A 77 -5.58 -9.81 -16.23
C LEU A 77 -7.10 -9.64 -16.08
N THR A 78 -7.85 -9.66 -17.19
CA THR A 78 -9.31 -9.57 -17.16
C THR A 78 -9.93 -10.70 -16.32
N ARG A 79 -9.47 -11.95 -16.46
CA ARG A 79 -9.96 -13.08 -15.66
C ARG A 79 -9.64 -12.92 -14.17
N LEU A 80 -8.43 -12.47 -13.85
CA LEU A 80 -8.02 -12.26 -12.46
C LEU A 80 -8.86 -11.18 -11.78
N VAL A 81 -9.09 -10.06 -12.46
CA VAL A 81 -9.96 -8.99 -11.97
C VAL A 81 -11.39 -9.50 -11.76
N MET A 82 -11.94 -10.25 -12.71
CA MET A 82 -13.27 -10.86 -12.58
C MET A 82 -13.36 -11.82 -11.39
N ALA A 83 -12.31 -12.61 -11.13
CA ALA A 83 -12.27 -13.52 -9.99
C ALA A 83 -12.22 -12.73 -8.68
N TYR A 84 -11.38 -11.69 -8.63
CA TYR A 84 -11.18 -10.87 -7.45
C TYR A 84 -12.42 -10.05 -7.06
N ASP A 85 -13.11 -9.46 -8.05
CA ASP A 85 -14.32 -8.66 -7.86
C ASP A 85 -15.49 -9.47 -7.27
N ARG A 86 -15.45 -10.82 -7.33
CA ARG A 86 -16.46 -11.66 -6.66
C ARG A 86 -16.40 -11.53 -5.15
N ARG A 87 -15.19 -11.36 -4.60
CA ARG A 87 -14.96 -11.16 -3.17
C ARG A 87 -15.07 -9.70 -2.78
N PHE A 88 -14.60 -8.80 -3.65
CA PHE A 88 -14.59 -7.35 -3.44
C PHE A 88 -15.43 -6.64 -4.52
N PRO A 89 -16.77 -6.74 -4.44
CA PRO A 89 -17.65 -6.17 -5.46
C PRO A 89 -17.53 -4.64 -5.50
N ARG A 90 -17.93 -4.05 -6.64
CA ARG A 90 -17.89 -2.60 -6.95
C ARG A 90 -16.55 -2.05 -7.45
N GLY A 91 -15.75 -2.89 -8.12
CA GLY A 91 -14.57 -2.44 -8.87
C GLY A 91 -13.27 -2.45 -8.08
N GLY A 92 -13.18 -3.30 -7.04
CA GLY A 92 -11.95 -3.50 -6.27
C GLY A 92 -10.79 -3.96 -7.13
N GLY A 93 -11.02 -4.85 -8.10
CA GLY A 93 -9.99 -5.32 -9.02
C GLY A 93 -9.49 -4.23 -9.97
N LYS A 94 -10.36 -3.32 -10.45
CA LYS A 94 -9.90 -2.18 -11.26
C LYS A 94 -9.04 -1.21 -10.45
N LEU A 95 -9.47 -0.90 -9.23
CA LEU A 95 -8.69 -0.04 -8.33
C LEU A 95 -7.37 -0.72 -7.93
N PHE A 96 -7.38 -2.04 -7.72
CA PHE A 96 -6.16 -2.82 -7.45
C PHE A 96 -5.14 -2.67 -8.56
N VAL A 97 -5.56 -2.82 -9.83
CA VAL A 97 -4.66 -2.65 -10.98
C VAL A 97 -4.07 -1.24 -11.03
N SER A 98 -4.87 -0.21 -10.78
CA SER A 98 -4.40 1.18 -10.71
C SER A 98 -3.34 1.37 -9.61
N MET A 99 -3.60 0.85 -8.41
CA MET A 99 -2.68 0.96 -7.28
C MET A 99 -1.39 0.15 -7.50
N MET A 100 -1.49 -1.04 -8.09
CA MET A 100 -0.30 -1.84 -8.42
C MET A 100 0.58 -1.17 -9.46
N ARG A 101 0.00 -0.39 -10.36
CA ARG A 101 0.77 0.45 -11.27
C ARG A 101 1.60 1.49 -10.51
N GLU A 102 0.99 2.25 -9.60
CA GLU A 102 1.71 3.21 -8.75
C GLU A 102 2.83 2.55 -7.93
N VAL A 103 2.53 1.40 -7.32
CA VAL A 103 3.52 0.61 -6.59
C VAL A 103 4.67 0.18 -7.50
N ARG A 104 4.38 -0.32 -8.71
CA ARG A 104 5.39 -0.70 -9.68
C ARG A 104 6.32 0.46 -10.03
N PHE A 105 5.77 1.66 -10.28
CA PHE A 105 6.57 2.85 -10.56
C PHE A 105 7.56 3.14 -9.44
N TYR A 106 7.13 3.08 -8.18
CA TYR A 106 8.03 3.25 -7.04
C TYR A 106 9.12 2.15 -6.97
N LEU A 107 8.77 0.90 -7.27
CA LEU A 107 9.69 -0.24 -7.14
C LEU A 107 10.71 -0.34 -8.27
N TYR A 108 10.34 0.06 -9.49
CA TYR A 108 11.12 -0.23 -10.70
C TYR A 108 11.63 1.00 -11.47
N GLU A 109 11.25 2.23 -11.07
CA GLU A 109 11.86 3.46 -11.59
C GLU A 109 12.80 4.07 -10.54
N PRO A 110 14.11 3.76 -10.56
CA PRO A 110 15.02 4.07 -9.46
C PRO A 110 15.17 5.59 -9.20
N ASP A 111 15.16 6.40 -10.25
CA ASP A 111 15.27 7.87 -10.14
C ASP A 111 14.01 8.46 -9.49
N LEU A 112 12.83 7.98 -9.88
CA LEU A 112 11.56 8.37 -9.27
C LEU A 112 11.54 7.94 -7.80
N ALA A 113 11.92 6.70 -7.51
CA ALA A 113 11.96 6.16 -6.15
C ALA A 113 12.90 6.99 -5.26
N ALA A 114 14.09 7.34 -5.76
CA ALA A 114 15.04 8.20 -5.05
C ALA A 114 14.46 9.60 -4.78
N HIS A 115 13.76 10.19 -5.75
CA HIS A 115 13.11 11.48 -5.58
C HIS A 115 11.99 11.44 -4.54
N VAL A 116 11.13 10.41 -4.60
CA VAL A 116 10.06 10.19 -3.61
C VAL A 116 10.63 9.99 -2.21
N ARG A 117 11.66 9.14 -2.06
CA ARG A 117 12.32 8.91 -0.77
C ARG A 117 12.94 10.20 -0.22
N ALA A 118 13.63 10.98 -1.04
CA ALA A 118 14.19 12.26 -0.61
C ALA A 118 13.10 13.22 -0.11
N LEU A 119 12.02 13.40 -0.88
CA LEU A 119 10.89 14.27 -0.50
C LEU A 119 10.23 13.82 0.81
N VAL A 120 10.01 12.52 0.98
CA VAL A 120 9.41 11.98 2.20
C VAL A 120 10.37 12.13 3.38
N ALA A 121 11.66 11.84 3.21
CA ALA A 121 12.67 11.99 4.25
C ALA A 121 12.84 13.45 4.71
N GLU A 122 12.69 14.45 3.83
CA GLU A 122 12.69 15.88 4.19
C GLU A 122 11.56 16.26 5.16
N SER A 123 10.46 15.49 5.19
CA SER A 123 9.35 15.72 6.12
C SER A 123 9.63 15.19 7.53
N PHE A 124 10.75 14.48 7.74
CA PHE A 124 11.13 13.94 9.03
C PHE A 124 11.96 14.95 9.81
N SER A 125 11.56 15.17 11.05
CA SER A 125 12.33 15.94 12.02
C SER A 125 13.01 15.00 13.01
N GLY A 126 14.02 15.50 13.73
CA GLY A 126 14.55 14.84 14.93
C GLY A 126 13.56 14.80 16.10
N SER A 127 12.27 15.00 15.87
CA SER A 127 11.20 14.78 16.85
C SER A 127 10.12 13.84 16.32
N THR A 128 10.27 13.30 15.11
CA THR A 128 9.30 12.40 14.51
C THR A 128 9.36 11.04 15.20
N ALA A 129 8.46 10.83 16.16
CA ALA A 129 8.37 9.58 16.93
C ALA A 129 7.52 8.50 16.24
N VAL A 130 6.50 8.89 15.48
CA VAL A 130 5.54 7.97 14.85
C VAL A 130 5.45 8.25 13.36
N VAL A 131 5.50 7.20 12.57
CA VAL A 131 5.31 7.24 11.11
C VAL A 131 4.07 6.44 10.78
N ILE A 132 3.16 7.02 10.00
CA ILE A 132 1.96 6.35 9.52
C ILE A 132 2.02 6.25 8.01
N GLY A 133 2.20 5.05 7.48
CA GLY A 133 2.19 4.77 6.05
C GLY A 133 0.89 4.09 5.64
N HIS A 134 0.09 4.74 4.80
CA HIS A 134 -1.11 4.14 4.20
C HIS A 134 -0.82 3.72 2.75
N SER A 135 -1.27 2.52 2.36
CA SER A 135 -1.14 2.02 0.99
C SER A 135 0.29 2.11 0.46
N LEU A 136 0.56 2.76 -0.67
CA LEU A 136 1.93 2.99 -1.16
C LEU A 136 2.84 3.67 -0.12
N GLY A 137 2.29 4.54 0.73
CA GLY A 137 3.03 5.17 1.81
C GLY A 137 3.58 4.18 2.84
N SER A 138 2.95 3.00 3.04
CA SER A 138 3.51 1.95 3.90
C SER A 138 4.76 1.31 3.29
N VAL A 139 4.78 1.13 1.98
CA VAL A 139 5.93 0.61 1.22
C VAL A 139 7.08 1.60 1.28
N ILE A 140 6.80 2.88 1.05
CA ILE A 140 7.81 3.95 1.09
C ILE A 140 8.40 4.08 2.50
N ALA A 141 7.55 4.11 3.54
CA ALA A 141 8.01 4.22 4.93
C ALA A 141 8.87 3.01 5.33
N TYR A 142 8.45 1.80 4.97
CA TYR A 142 9.23 0.59 5.21
C TYR A 142 10.58 0.63 4.47
N ASP A 143 10.60 1.04 3.21
CA ASP A 143 11.83 1.12 2.40
C ASP A 143 12.82 2.15 2.96
N LEU A 144 12.35 3.35 3.34
CA LEU A 144 13.16 4.38 4.00
C LEU A 144 13.80 3.88 5.30
N LEU A 145 13.01 3.24 6.17
CA LEU A 145 13.49 2.69 7.43
C LEU A 145 14.51 1.58 7.19
N ARG A 146 14.21 0.62 6.31
CA ARG A 146 15.10 -0.50 5.98
C ARG A 146 16.44 -0.03 5.41
N ARG A 147 16.44 1.05 4.63
CA ARG A 147 17.66 1.66 4.05
C ARG A 147 18.43 2.54 5.03
N GLY A 148 17.86 2.86 6.19
CA GLY A 148 18.44 3.81 7.15
C GLY A 148 18.44 5.25 6.63
N GLU A 149 17.57 5.56 5.66
CA GLU A 149 17.44 6.92 5.09
C GLU A 149 16.68 7.86 6.03
N ILE A 150 16.01 7.32 7.05
CA ILE A 150 15.47 8.05 8.21
C ILE A 150 16.01 7.41 9.48
N ALA A 151 16.53 8.23 10.40
CA ALA A 151 17.35 7.76 11.51
C ALA A 151 16.51 7.19 12.67
N PRO A 152 16.80 5.96 13.14
CA PRO A 152 16.34 5.47 14.44
C PRO A 152 17.31 5.93 15.54
N ASP A 153 17.44 7.24 15.78
CA ASP A 153 18.19 7.69 16.96
C ASP A 153 17.32 7.45 18.22
N ARG A 154 17.84 6.66 19.17
CA ARG A 154 17.15 6.27 20.42
C ARG A 154 16.83 7.45 21.36
N SER A 155 17.26 8.66 21.04
CA SER A 155 16.93 9.88 21.79
C SER A 155 15.93 10.81 21.09
N SER A 156 15.71 10.66 19.78
CA SER A 156 15.04 11.66 18.93
C SER A 156 14.48 11.14 17.58
N GLY A 157 14.50 9.82 17.35
CA GLY A 157 14.12 9.20 16.07
C GLY A 157 12.77 8.48 16.09
N VAL A 158 12.45 7.85 14.96
CA VAL A 158 11.24 7.06 14.78
C VAL A 158 11.23 5.88 15.76
N ARG A 159 10.19 5.82 16.60
CA ARG A 159 9.95 4.75 17.58
C ARG A 159 8.87 3.78 17.13
N THR A 160 7.97 4.22 16.26
CA THR A 160 6.82 3.42 15.83
C THR A 160 6.51 3.64 14.36
N LEU A 161 6.36 2.52 13.63
CA LEU A 161 5.76 2.48 12.30
C LEU A 161 4.34 1.91 12.41
N VAL A 162 3.37 2.68 11.93
CA VAL A 162 2.00 2.23 11.71
C VAL A 162 1.78 2.07 10.21
N THR A 163 1.48 0.87 9.74
CA THR A 163 1.10 0.64 8.34
C THR A 163 -0.39 0.41 8.22
N CYS A 164 -1.06 1.06 7.27
CA CYS A 164 -2.51 0.97 7.07
C CYS A 164 -2.83 0.50 5.65
N GLY A 165 -3.61 -0.57 5.50
CA GLY A 165 -3.98 -1.10 4.17
C GLY A 165 -2.75 -1.44 3.32
N SER A 166 -1.74 -2.06 3.93
CA SER A 166 -0.41 -2.17 3.36
C SER A 166 -0.32 -3.22 2.22
N PRO A 167 0.12 -2.86 1.00
CA PRO A 167 0.37 -3.84 -0.06
C PRO A 167 1.63 -4.67 0.19
N LEU A 168 2.35 -4.49 1.31
CA LEU A 168 3.43 -5.39 1.74
C LEU A 168 2.93 -6.82 2.00
N THR A 169 1.62 -7.07 2.07
CA THR A 169 1.05 -8.42 2.10
C THR A 169 1.31 -9.19 0.79
N ILE A 170 1.55 -8.47 -0.32
CA ILE A 170 1.73 -9.01 -1.66
C ILE A 170 3.22 -9.39 -1.90
N PRO A 171 3.54 -10.66 -2.20
CA PRO A 171 4.91 -11.10 -2.50
C PRO A 171 5.60 -10.29 -3.60
N SER A 172 4.92 -9.98 -4.70
CA SER A 172 5.49 -9.17 -5.80
C SER A 172 5.97 -7.79 -5.35
N VAL A 173 5.26 -7.15 -4.42
CA VAL A 173 5.66 -5.86 -3.85
C VAL A 173 6.92 -6.02 -3.00
N ARG A 174 6.99 -7.05 -2.15
CA ARG A 174 8.18 -7.35 -1.33
C ARG A 174 9.40 -7.69 -2.19
N ARG A 175 9.23 -8.47 -3.26
CA ARG A 175 10.31 -8.78 -4.21
C ARG A 175 10.86 -7.52 -4.87
N GLY A 176 10.01 -6.57 -5.25
CA GLY A 176 10.46 -5.28 -5.77
C GLY A 176 11.30 -4.47 -4.77
N LEU A 177 11.11 -4.69 -3.47
CA LEU A 177 11.95 -4.13 -2.40
C LEU A 177 13.21 -4.97 -2.12
N ASN A 178 13.49 -6.01 -2.91
CA ASN A 178 14.55 -6.99 -2.65
C ASN A 178 14.40 -7.68 -1.28
N VAL A 179 13.17 -8.02 -0.90
CA VAL A 179 12.87 -8.93 0.20
C VAL A 179 12.50 -10.27 -0.42
N THR A 180 13.25 -11.32 -0.09
CA THR A 180 13.08 -12.64 -0.69
C THR A 180 11.84 -13.35 -0.12
N ASP A 181 11.19 -14.21 -0.90
CA ASP A 181 10.07 -15.01 -0.40
C ASP A 181 10.50 -15.86 0.81
N GLY A 182 9.76 -15.74 1.91
CA GLY A 182 10.07 -16.40 3.19
C GLY A 182 11.05 -15.63 4.08
N GLU A 183 11.67 -14.55 3.60
CA GLU A 183 12.43 -13.62 4.43
C GLU A 183 11.46 -12.82 5.32
N PRO A 184 11.64 -12.81 6.65
CA PRO A 184 10.76 -12.06 7.53
C PRO A 184 10.98 -10.55 7.35
N LEU A 185 9.89 -9.79 7.37
CA LEU A 185 9.95 -8.33 7.37
C LEU A 185 10.56 -7.83 8.70
N LYS A 186 11.58 -6.98 8.60
CA LYS A 186 12.29 -6.40 9.75
C LYS A 186 12.46 -4.90 9.60
N LEU A 187 12.46 -4.20 10.73
CA LEU A 187 12.87 -2.81 10.85
C LEU A 187 14.20 -2.73 11.62
N PRO A 188 15.00 -1.68 11.42
CA PRO A 188 16.20 -1.47 12.24
C PRO A 188 15.84 -1.08 13.67
N GLY A 189 16.69 -1.50 14.62
CA GLY A 189 16.56 -1.09 16.02
C GLY A 189 15.32 -1.68 16.70
N ASP A 190 14.74 -0.90 17.63
CA ASP A 190 13.61 -1.33 18.45
C ASP A 190 12.31 -0.63 18.01
N ILE A 191 12.16 -0.36 16.70
CA ILE A 191 10.96 0.31 16.17
C ILE A 191 9.78 -0.64 16.27
N ALA A 192 8.77 -0.26 17.04
CA ALA A 192 7.52 -0.99 17.11
C ALA A 192 6.79 -0.91 15.77
N TRP A 193 6.33 -2.05 15.25
CA TRP A 193 5.55 -2.10 14.01
C TRP A 193 4.13 -2.58 14.30
N VAL A 194 3.17 -1.68 14.14
CA VAL A 194 1.74 -2.02 14.16
C VAL A 194 1.17 -1.93 12.74
N ASN A 195 0.58 -3.01 12.25
CA ASN A 195 -0.11 -3.03 10.97
C ASN A 195 -1.62 -3.03 11.19
N VAL A 196 -2.29 -2.00 10.69
CA VAL A 196 -3.75 -1.85 10.74
C VAL A 196 -4.35 -2.26 9.41
N PHE A 197 -5.26 -3.24 9.42
CA PHE A 197 -5.86 -3.75 8.19
C PHE A 197 -7.37 -3.99 8.35
N ASP A 198 -8.10 -3.86 7.24
CA ASP A 198 -9.51 -4.21 7.13
C ASP A 198 -9.66 -5.51 6.28
N PRO A 199 -10.40 -6.54 6.73
CA PRO A 199 -10.64 -7.76 5.96
C PRO A 199 -11.35 -7.56 4.60
N GLY A 200 -12.05 -6.43 4.45
CA GLY A 200 -12.69 -5.91 3.25
C GLY A 200 -11.76 -5.08 2.36
N ASP A 201 -10.54 -4.76 2.79
CA ASP A 201 -9.56 -4.02 2.00
C ASP A 201 -9.04 -4.87 0.83
N PHE A 202 -9.44 -4.47 -0.38
CA PHE A 202 -9.08 -5.16 -1.61
C PHE A 202 -7.60 -4.97 -1.99
N ILE A 203 -6.86 -4.01 -1.42
CA ILE A 203 -5.43 -3.88 -1.69
C ILE A 203 -4.63 -4.92 -0.92
N THR A 204 -5.03 -5.21 0.33
CA THR A 204 -4.30 -6.18 1.16
C THR A 204 -4.72 -7.61 0.88
N GLY A 205 -5.85 -7.84 0.20
CA GLY A 205 -6.50 -9.15 0.11
C GLY A 205 -7.25 -9.52 1.40
N GLY A 206 -7.48 -8.54 2.28
CA GLY A 206 -8.06 -8.72 3.60
C GLY A 206 -7.15 -9.45 4.58
N THR A 207 -5.83 -9.35 4.41
CA THR A 207 -4.84 -10.00 5.29
C THR A 207 -3.96 -8.98 5.99
N GLY A 208 -3.47 -9.34 7.17
CA GLY A 208 -2.47 -8.58 7.93
C GLY A 208 -1.03 -9.01 7.60
N LEU A 209 -0.06 -8.41 8.29
CA LEU A 209 1.38 -8.61 8.09
C LEU A 209 2.04 -9.47 9.17
N SER A 210 1.37 -9.78 10.28
CA SER A 210 1.95 -10.52 11.42
C SER A 210 2.42 -11.94 11.07
N ALA A 211 1.84 -12.55 10.03
CA ALA A 211 2.31 -13.83 9.51
C ALA A 211 3.69 -13.76 8.84
N LEU A 212 4.13 -12.56 8.44
CA LEU A 212 5.40 -12.32 7.76
C LEU A 212 6.54 -12.04 8.74
N SER A 213 6.24 -11.69 9.99
CA SER A 213 7.25 -11.48 11.03
C SER A 213 6.60 -11.39 12.42
N PRO A 214 7.15 -12.06 13.45
CA PRO A 214 6.65 -11.96 14.82
C PRO A 214 6.84 -10.56 15.44
N GLU A 215 7.64 -9.70 14.82
CA GLU A 215 7.87 -8.31 15.26
C GLU A 215 6.72 -7.38 14.86
N ILE A 216 5.77 -7.85 14.03
CA ILE A 216 4.65 -7.06 13.54
C ILE A 216 3.39 -7.44 14.31
N THR A 217 2.75 -6.44 14.91
CA THR A 217 1.46 -6.61 15.58
C THR A 217 0.35 -6.17 14.64
N ASP A 218 -0.55 -7.07 14.27
CA ASP A 218 -1.73 -6.73 13.47
C ASP A 218 -2.87 -6.21 14.35
N ALA A 219 -3.55 -5.17 13.86
CA ALA A 219 -4.77 -4.63 14.43
C ALA A 219 -5.85 -4.58 13.35
N GLU A 220 -6.91 -5.38 13.53
CA GLU A 220 -8.03 -5.41 12.59
C GLU A 220 -8.98 -4.22 12.83
N VAL A 221 -9.47 -3.62 11.75
CA VAL A 221 -10.48 -2.55 11.75
C VAL A 221 -11.63 -2.86 10.79
N ASP A 222 -12.78 -2.23 11.02
CA ASP A 222 -13.90 -2.18 10.08
C ASP A 222 -14.05 -0.75 9.54
N ASN A 223 -13.48 -0.50 8.36
CA ASN A 223 -13.64 0.73 7.60
C ASN A 223 -14.91 0.69 6.74
N GLY A 224 -15.75 -0.34 6.81
CA GLY A 224 -17.04 -0.43 6.13
C GLY A 224 -16.98 -0.65 4.61
N ILE A 225 -18.11 -1.07 4.05
CA ILE A 225 -18.24 -1.67 2.70
C ILE A 225 -18.05 -0.66 1.54
N GLY A 226 -18.06 0.65 1.82
CA GLY A 226 -18.01 1.68 0.77
C GLY A 226 -16.61 1.99 0.23
N ASN A 227 -15.63 2.10 1.12
CA ASN A 227 -14.22 2.35 0.79
C ASN A 227 -13.34 1.85 1.95
N PRO A 228 -13.17 0.52 2.08
CA PRO A 228 -12.41 -0.07 3.18
C PRO A 228 -10.91 0.30 3.12
N HIS A 229 -10.41 0.66 1.93
CA HIS A 229 -9.05 1.13 1.71
C HIS A 229 -8.85 2.64 1.99
N SER A 230 -9.82 3.33 2.60
CA SER A 230 -9.73 4.77 2.82
C SER A 230 -8.71 5.15 3.91
N ALA A 231 -7.70 5.95 3.54
CA ALA A 231 -6.73 6.51 4.48
C ALA A 231 -7.41 7.21 5.67
N LEU A 232 -8.43 8.03 5.39
CA LEU A 232 -9.17 8.77 6.43
C LEU A 232 -9.91 7.84 7.40
N ARG A 233 -10.42 6.70 6.93
CA ARG A 233 -11.11 5.74 7.81
C ARG A 233 -10.12 5.01 8.70
N TYR A 234 -9.00 4.56 8.15
CA TYR A 234 -7.88 4.04 8.94
C TYR A 234 -7.41 5.04 10.00
N LEU A 235 -7.14 6.29 9.63
CA LEU A 235 -6.67 7.34 10.56
C LEU A 235 -7.69 7.71 11.64
N ARG A 236 -8.98 7.43 11.43
CA ARG A 236 -10.04 7.65 12.42
C ARG A 236 -10.30 6.44 13.30
N SER A 237 -9.65 5.31 13.05
CA SER A 237 -9.79 4.12 13.88
C SER A 237 -9.20 4.34 15.27
N THR A 238 -9.80 3.70 16.28
CA THR A 238 -9.28 3.72 17.65
C THR A 238 -7.91 3.05 17.71
N GLN A 239 -7.68 2.01 16.92
CA GLN A 239 -6.43 1.27 16.81
C GLN A 239 -5.26 2.19 16.44
N VAL A 240 -5.42 3.06 15.43
CA VAL A 240 -4.39 4.04 15.07
C VAL A 240 -4.21 5.08 16.19
N ALA A 241 -5.30 5.57 16.77
CA ALA A 241 -5.24 6.57 17.84
C ALA A 241 -4.53 6.05 19.10
N ASP A 242 -4.82 4.81 19.50
CA ASP A 242 -4.24 4.16 20.68
C ASP A 242 -2.73 3.98 20.50
N VAL A 243 -2.29 3.52 19.33
CA VAL A 243 -0.85 3.37 19.02
C VAL A 243 -0.15 4.73 19.09
N ILE A 244 -0.72 5.79 18.51
CA ILE A 244 -0.13 7.13 18.59
C ILE A 244 -0.04 7.59 20.05
N ALA A 245 -1.09 7.38 20.84
CA ALA A 245 -1.15 7.79 22.25
C ALA A 245 -0.14 7.04 23.12
N GLU A 246 0.13 5.77 22.83
CA GLU A 246 1.16 4.96 23.51
C GLU A 246 2.57 5.38 23.09
N SER A 247 2.79 5.64 21.79
CA SER A 247 4.10 6.02 21.26
C SER A 247 4.56 7.41 21.65
N CYS A 248 3.65 8.30 22.08
CA CYS A 248 3.97 9.67 22.50
C CYS A 248 4.23 9.82 24.01
N GLN A 249 4.19 8.73 24.78
CA GLN A 249 4.62 8.69 26.19
C GLN A 249 6.15 8.61 26.30
#